data_AF-A0A542XUH2-F1
#
_entry.id   AF-A0A542XUH2-F1
#
_cell.length_a   1.000
_cell.length_b   1.000
_cell.length_c   1.000
_cell.angle_alpha   90.00
_cell.angle_beta   90.00
_cell.angle_gamma   90.00
#
_symmetry.space_group_name_H-M   'P 1'
#
loop_
_entity.id
_entity.type
_entity.pdbx_description
1 polymer ?
#
loop_
_entity_poly.entity_id
_entity_poly.type
_entity_poly.pdbx_seq_one_letter_code
_entity_poly.pdbx_strand_id
1 'polypeptide(L)'
;MRKRFALPLMTMGAVTATMAVAAPAQAHGYVSGPPSRQALCAQGSVPDCGPISFEPQSVEGPKGLTSCSGGISEFAVLDDESRAWPAATVGRSVTFDWIKTAPHKTSNWEYFIGDELLATFDGGGVQPPSTLSHTVDLGDHVGRQKVLAVWNIADTPMAFYSCIDVNIDGGPSPTPTGTASPTPTASPTSTASPTPTASPTGTASPTPTASPTGTASPTPTGTPSPTSTGTPAPGSWQVGTTYQIGDEVTYDGVSYRARQAHTATPGWEPPRVPALWTAVTPPPATGEPAPGDGWAVGIAYQIGDEVTYDGVSYRARQAHTATPGWEPPHVPSLWIRI
;
A
#
# COMPACT_ATOMS: atom_id res chain seq x y z
N MET A 1 37.79 75.01 16.18
CA MET A 1 36.67 74.06 16.41
C MET A 1 36.78 72.92 15.40
N ARG A 2 37.19 71.71 15.81
CA ARG A 2 37.23 70.52 14.94
C ARG A 2 35.88 69.80 15.03
N LYS A 3 35.09 69.81 13.96
CA LYS A 3 33.84 69.05 13.85
C LYS A 3 34.18 67.59 13.53
N ARG A 4 33.82 66.67 14.42
CA ARG A 4 33.92 65.21 14.20
C ARG A 4 32.63 64.76 13.50
N PHE A 5 32.75 64.22 12.29
CA PHE A 5 31.67 63.52 11.62
C PHE A 5 31.75 62.04 12.00
N ALA A 6 30.70 61.52 12.63
CA ALA A 6 30.52 60.09 12.86
C ALA A 6 29.71 59.51 11.68
N LEU A 7 30.28 58.53 10.98
CA LEU A 7 29.54 57.71 10.01
C LEU A 7 28.74 56.65 10.79
N PRO A 8 27.45 56.40 10.45
CA PRO A 8 26.72 55.28 10.98
C PRO A 8 27.18 54.00 10.28
N LEU A 9 27.58 53.00 11.08
CA LEU A 9 27.91 51.66 10.61
C LEU A 9 26.59 50.93 10.33
N MET A 10 26.28 50.72 9.05
CA MET A 10 25.09 49.97 8.63
C MET A 10 25.43 48.47 8.66
N THR A 11 25.04 47.77 9.72
CA THR A 11 25.19 46.31 9.80
C THR A 11 24.12 45.65 8.95
N MET A 12 24.53 45.11 7.80
CA MET A 12 23.72 44.23 6.97
C MET A 12 23.59 42.87 7.67
N GLY A 13 22.46 42.62 8.33
CA GLY A 13 22.16 41.32 8.91
C GLY A 13 21.84 40.32 7.81
N ALA A 14 22.71 39.32 7.59
CA ALA A 14 22.42 38.19 6.72
C ALA A 14 21.37 37.31 7.41
N VAL A 15 20.12 37.35 6.92
CA VAL A 15 19.09 36.38 7.30
C VAL A 15 19.36 35.11 6.51
N THR A 16 20.12 34.18 7.08
CA THR A 16 20.20 32.81 6.56
C THR A 16 18.92 32.07 6.93
N ALA A 17 17.95 32.07 6.02
CA ALA A 17 16.81 31.17 6.10
C ALA A 17 17.30 29.75 5.76
N THR A 18 17.62 28.96 6.78
CA THR A 18 17.85 27.52 6.62
C THR A 18 16.52 26.87 6.26
N MET A 19 16.34 26.49 5.00
CA MET A 19 15.25 25.59 4.61
C MET A 19 15.54 24.24 5.26
N ALA A 20 14.84 23.93 6.36
CA ALA A 20 14.84 22.60 6.95
C ALA A 20 14.12 21.66 5.97
N VAL A 21 14.86 20.80 5.30
CA VAL A 21 14.28 19.70 4.53
C VAL A 21 13.64 18.75 5.54
N ALA A 22 12.33 18.53 5.45
CA ALA A 22 11.64 17.54 6.28
C ALA A 22 12.21 16.15 5.94
N ALA A 23 12.96 15.57 6.88
CA ALA A 23 13.45 14.21 6.75
C ALA A 23 12.27 13.23 6.99
N PRO A 24 12.20 12.12 6.23
CA PRO A 24 11.22 11.08 6.51
C PRO A 24 11.46 10.54 7.92
N ALA A 25 10.37 10.23 8.62
CA ALA A 25 10.38 9.42 9.81
C ALA A 25 10.84 8.02 9.42
N GLN A 26 11.80 7.48 10.17
CA GLN A 26 12.16 6.07 10.10
C GLN A 26 11.09 5.22 10.83
N ALA A 27 9.82 5.50 10.54
CA ALA A 27 8.64 4.94 11.15
C ALA A 27 7.80 4.31 10.03
N HIS A 28 7.05 3.26 10.32
CA HIS A 28 6.19 2.62 9.33
C HIS A 28 5.06 1.88 10.03
N GLY A 29 3.82 2.10 9.58
CA GLY A 29 2.64 1.46 10.13
C GLY A 29 1.33 1.91 9.50
N TYR A 30 0.27 1.16 9.76
CA TYR A 30 -1.07 1.40 9.23
C TYR A 30 -2.13 0.72 10.12
N VAL A 31 -3.39 1.11 9.94
CA VAL A 31 -4.54 0.45 10.60
C VAL A 31 -4.86 -0.85 9.85
N SER A 32 -4.74 -1.99 10.54
CA SER A 32 -5.04 -3.32 10.03
C SER A 32 -6.50 -3.76 10.25
N GLY A 33 -7.16 -3.23 11.29
CA GLY A 33 -8.50 -3.67 11.70
C GLY A 33 -9.33 -2.52 12.28
N PRO A 34 -10.59 -2.28 11.84
CA PRO A 34 -11.10 -2.68 10.54
C PRO A 34 -10.13 -2.24 9.42
N PRO A 35 -10.04 -2.98 8.31
CA PRO A 35 -8.97 -2.79 7.35
C PRO A 35 -9.04 -1.40 6.71
N SER A 36 -7.94 -0.66 6.78
CA SER A 36 -7.78 0.60 6.05
C SER A 36 -7.74 0.37 4.54
N ARG A 37 -7.92 1.44 3.75
CA ARG A 37 -7.84 1.39 2.28
C ARG A 37 -6.53 0.78 1.80
N GLN A 38 -5.39 1.18 2.37
CA GLN A 38 -4.10 0.57 2.04
C GLN A 38 -4.00 -0.90 2.46
N ALA A 39 -4.61 -1.30 3.59
CA ALA A 39 -4.67 -2.71 3.98
C ALA A 39 -5.50 -3.53 2.98
N LEU A 40 -6.64 -3.02 2.53
CA LEU A 40 -7.49 -3.65 1.51
C LEU A 40 -6.75 -3.81 0.18
N CYS A 41 -5.99 -2.80 -0.23
CA CYS A 41 -5.13 -2.87 -1.42
C CYS A 41 -4.05 -3.95 -1.27
N ALA A 42 -3.39 -4.03 -0.11
CA ALA A 42 -2.34 -5.01 0.13
C ALA A 42 -2.87 -6.45 0.35
N GLN A 43 -4.15 -6.59 0.71
CA GLN A 43 -4.86 -7.88 0.77
C GLN A 43 -5.42 -8.32 -0.59
N GLY A 44 -5.28 -7.50 -1.64
CA GLY A 44 -5.87 -7.76 -2.96
C GLY A 44 -7.40 -7.64 -2.99
N SER A 45 -8.02 -7.08 -1.95
CA SER A 45 -9.48 -6.90 -1.87
C SER A 45 -9.97 -5.74 -2.74
N VAL A 46 -9.07 -4.81 -3.07
CA VAL A 46 -9.30 -3.74 -4.05
C VAL A 46 -8.21 -3.85 -5.13
N PRO A 47 -8.57 -4.02 -6.40
CA PRO A 47 -7.59 -4.13 -7.48
C PRO A 47 -7.01 -2.76 -7.85
N ASP A 48 -5.97 -2.78 -8.68
CA ASP A 48 -5.40 -1.60 -9.33
C ASP A 48 -5.01 -0.48 -8.36
N CYS A 49 -4.47 -0.82 -7.19
CA CYS A 49 -3.96 0.15 -6.24
C CYS A 49 -2.51 0.59 -6.51
N GLY A 50 -1.79 -0.13 -7.38
CA GLY A 50 -0.40 0.21 -7.70
C GLY A 50 0.53 0.00 -6.49
N PRO A 51 1.55 0.86 -6.29
CA PRO A 51 2.61 0.64 -5.32
C PRO A 51 2.15 0.44 -3.87
N ILE A 52 1.03 1.07 -3.46
CA ILE A 52 0.55 0.96 -2.08
C ILE A 52 0.13 -0.45 -1.68
N SER A 53 -0.14 -1.35 -2.64
CA SER A 53 -0.38 -2.77 -2.37
C SER A 53 0.84 -3.48 -1.81
N PHE A 54 2.06 -3.00 -2.10
CA PHE A 54 3.31 -3.61 -1.66
C PHE A 54 3.81 -3.02 -0.34
N GLU A 55 3.43 -1.79 -0.03
CA GLU A 55 3.91 -1.08 1.15
C GLU A 55 2.83 -0.27 1.89
N PRO A 56 1.77 -0.93 2.39
CA PRO A 56 0.69 -0.25 3.10
C PRO A 56 1.15 0.55 4.33
N GLN A 57 2.30 0.19 4.90
CA GLN A 57 2.91 0.85 6.04
C GLN A 57 3.55 2.22 5.76
N SER A 58 3.59 2.65 4.50
CA SER A 58 4.45 3.76 4.06
C SER A 58 3.70 5.05 3.71
N VAL A 59 2.43 5.18 4.10
CA VAL A 59 1.62 6.40 3.83
C VAL A 59 2.02 7.53 4.78
N GLU A 60 3.20 8.08 4.54
CA GLU A 60 3.85 9.10 5.36
C GLU A 60 3.70 10.50 4.74
N GLY A 61 3.22 11.47 5.52
CA GLY A 61 3.10 12.86 5.08
C GLY A 61 3.44 13.87 6.19
N PRO A 62 3.63 15.15 5.86
CA PRO A 62 3.72 16.21 6.86
C PRO A 62 2.49 16.21 7.77
N LYS A 63 2.68 16.44 9.08
CA LYS A 63 1.58 16.54 10.06
C LYS A 63 0.52 17.56 9.63
N GLY A 64 -0.73 17.28 10.01
CA GLY A 64 -1.87 18.18 9.79
C GLY A 64 -2.59 18.01 8.46
N LEU A 65 -2.18 17.08 7.60
CA LEU A 65 -2.96 16.69 6.42
C LEU A 65 -4.23 15.92 6.81
N THR A 66 -5.22 15.96 5.92
CA THR A 66 -6.48 15.20 6.04
C THR A 66 -6.73 14.25 4.86
N SER A 67 -5.77 14.15 3.94
CA SER A 67 -5.79 13.22 2.81
C SER A 67 -5.49 11.78 3.24
N CYS A 68 -6.15 10.81 2.62
CA CYS A 68 -5.89 9.39 2.81
C CYS A 68 -4.52 8.97 2.29
N SER A 69 -3.98 9.65 1.27
CA SER A 69 -2.65 9.38 0.69
C SER A 69 -1.47 9.97 1.47
N GLY A 70 -1.72 10.76 2.51
CA GLY A 70 -0.65 11.56 3.16
C GLY A 70 0.03 12.57 2.21
N GLY A 71 -0.62 12.94 1.10
CA GLY A 71 -0.07 13.85 0.10
C GLY A 71 0.94 13.20 -0.86
N ILE A 72 1.10 11.87 -0.84
CA ILE A 72 2.00 11.14 -1.75
C ILE A 72 1.27 10.87 -3.07
N SER A 73 1.79 11.41 -4.17
CA SER A 73 1.19 11.28 -5.51
C SER A 73 1.05 9.82 -5.98
N GLU A 74 2.03 8.99 -5.64
CA GLU A 74 2.09 7.56 -5.97
C GLU A 74 1.02 6.75 -5.23
N PHE A 75 0.47 7.31 -4.14
CA PHE A 75 -0.60 6.72 -3.34
C PHE A 75 -1.93 7.49 -3.49
N ALA A 76 -2.04 8.39 -4.48
CA ALA A 76 -3.24 9.21 -4.70
C ALA A 76 -4.51 8.37 -4.93
N VAL A 77 -4.36 7.10 -5.30
CA VAL A 77 -5.47 6.15 -5.39
C VAL A 77 -6.27 6.04 -4.08
N LEU A 78 -5.62 6.22 -2.93
CA LEU A 78 -6.28 6.17 -1.62
C LEU A 78 -7.28 7.32 -1.41
N ASP A 79 -7.13 8.42 -2.14
CA ASP A 79 -8.02 9.59 -2.10
C ASP A 79 -9.18 9.49 -3.13
N ASP A 80 -9.17 8.47 -4.01
CA ASP A 80 -10.19 8.30 -5.04
C ASP A 80 -11.52 7.79 -4.43
N GLU A 81 -12.42 8.72 -4.14
CA GLU A 81 -13.75 8.43 -3.62
C GLU A 81 -14.72 7.85 -4.66
N SER A 82 -14.35 7.79 -5.95
CA SER A 82 -15.20 7.15 -6.98
C SER A 82 -15.11 5.62 -6.93
N ARG A 83 -14.08 5.09 -6.26
CA ARG A 83 -13.90 3.65 -6.07
C ARG A 83 -14.89 3.08 -5.06
N ALA A 84 -15.31 1.84 -5.32
CA ALA A 84 -16.16 1.07 -4.43
C ALA A 84 -15.38 0.49 -3.24
N TRP A 85 -14.83 1.36 -2.38
CA TRP A 85 -14.07 0.93 -1.20
C TRP A 85 -14.95 0.09 -0.26
N PRO A 86 -14.57 -1.17 0.02
CA PRO A 86 -15.24 -2.02 0.99
C PRO A 86 -15.34 -1.33 2.35
N ALA A 87 -16.53 -1.33 2.96
CA ALA A 87 -16.78 -0.74 4.26
C ALA A 87 -17.05 -1.82 5.30
N ALA A 88 -16.37 -1.76 6.45
CA ALA A 88 -16.62 -2.67 7.55
C ALA A 88 -17.91 -2.27 8.30
N THR A 89 -18.81 -3.23 8.53
CA THR A 89 -19.99 -2.98 9.37
C THR A 89 -19.57 -2.94 10.84
N VAL A 90 -19.90 -1.85 11.52
CA VAL A 90 -19.48 -1.59 12.90
C VAL A 90 -20.63 -1.00 13.72
N GLY A 91 -20.52 -1.04 15.04
CA GLY A 91 -21.37 -0.25 15.94
C GLY A 91 -20.78 1.16 16.17
N ARG A 92 -21.38 1.91 17.09
CA ARG A 92 -20.90 3.25 17.47
C ARG A 92 -19.58 3.25 18.24
N SER A 93 -19.15 2.12 18.79
CA SER A 93 -17.85 1.99 19.43
C SER A 93 -17.01 0.98 18.65
N VAL A 94 -15.84 1.41 18.18
CA VAL A 94 -15.00 0.63 17.26
C VAL A 94 -13.58 0.58 17.76
N THR A 95 -13.00 -0.61 17.77
CA THR A 95 -11.58 -0.80 18.06
C THR A 95 -10.79 -0.76 16.76
N PHE A 96 -9.84 0.18 16.67
CA PHE A 96 -8.89 0.31 15.57
C PHE A 96 -7.54 -0.30 15.96
N ASP A 97 -7.14 -1.34 15.25
CA ASP A 97 -5.89 -2.07 15.41
C ASP A 97 -4.83 -1.51 14.47
N TRP A 98 -3.71 -1.07 15.03
CA TRP A 98 -2.53 -0.63 14.31
C TRP A 98 -1.46 -1.71 14.30
N ILE A 99 -0.79 -1.84 13.16
CA ILE A 99 0.46 -2.58 13.03
C ILE A 99 1.56 -1.63 12.59
N LYS A 100 2.70 -1.71 13.27
CA LYS A 100 3.91 -0.94 12.96
C LYS A 100 5.04 -1.89 12.63
N THR A 101 5.53 -1.80 11.41
CA THR A 101 6.70 -2.53 10.96
C THR A 101 7.99 -1.87 11.44
N ALA A 102 7.96 -0.55 11.69
CA ALA A 102 9.01 0.21 12.37
C ALA A 102 8.34 1.15 13.40
N PRO A 103 8.21 0.72 14.68
CA PRO A 103 7.67 1.58 15.73
C PRO A 103 8.62 2.76 16.00
N HIS A 104 8.08 3.96 16.18
CA HIS A 104 8.87 5.18 16.40
C HIS A 104 8.30 5.99 17.58
N LYS A 105 9.11 6.86 18.19
CA LYS A 105 8.62 7.75 19.26
C LYS A 105 7.38 8.49 18.79
N THR A 106 6.32 8.45 19.57
CA THR A 106 5.00 8.90 19.14
C THR A 106 4.48 10.06 19.97
N SER A 107 4.00 11.12 19.32
CA SER A 107 3.30 12.22 19.99
C SER A 107 1.92 11.76 20.42
N ASN A 108 1.08 11.37 19.47
CA ASN A 108 -0.29 10.94 19.71
C ASN A 108 -0.83 10.16 18.50
N TRP A 109 -2.04 9.62 18.67
CA TRP A 109 -2.90 9.17 17.58
C TRP A 109 -4.19 9.96 17.61
N GLU A 110 -4.69 10.33 16.44
CA GLU A 110 -5.92 11.11 16.28
C GLU A 110 -6.86 10.39 15.31
N TYR A 111 -8.16 10.49 15.56
CA TYR A 111 -9.20 9.85 14.76
C TYR A 111 -10.25 10.87 14.37
N PHE A 112 -10.60 10.93 13.08
CA PHE A 112 -11.52 11.93 12.54
C PHE A 112 -12.61 11.31 11.68
N ILE A 113 -13.79 11.93 11.65
CA ILE A 113 -14.76 11.81 10.56
C ILE A 113 -14.97 13.21 9.97
N GLY A 114 -14.63 13.40 8.69
CA GLY A 114 -14.55 14.74 8.11
C GLY A 114 -13.57 15.61 8.90
N ASP A 115 -14.01 16.79 9.33
CA ASP A 115 -13.21 17.72 10.15
C ASP A 115 -13.40 17.51 11.67
N GLU A 116 -14.27 16.58 12.08
CA GLU A 116 -14.56 16.31 13.49
C GLU A 116 -13.51 15.37 14.08
N LEU A 117 -12.77 15.83 15.10
CA LEU A 117 -11.89 15.01 15.92
C LEU A 117 -12.74 14.19 16.90
N LEU A 118 -12.74 12.87 16.73
CA LEU A 118 -13.47 11.92 17.58
C LEU A 118 -12.68 11.55 18.83
N ALA A 119 -11.38 11.30 18.68
CA ALA A 119 -10.53 10.87 19.79
C ALA A 119 -9.05 11.22 19.56
N THR A 120 -8.35 11.45 20.67
CA THR A 120 -6.90 11.57 20.73
C THR A 120 -6.35 10.63 21.79
N PHE A 121 -5.32 9.86 21.45
CA PHE A 121 -4.59 9.00 22.38
C PHE A 121 -3.16 9.52 22.51
N ASP A 122 -2.74 9.84 23.73
CA ASP A 122 -1.37 10.32 23.98
C ASP A 122 -0.36 9.18 23.77
N GLY A 123 0.69 9.45 23.00
CA GLY A 123 1.82 8.55 22.78
C GLY A 123 2.96 8.75 23.77
N GLY A 124 2.90 9.81 24.59
CA GLY A 124 3.86 10.07 25.66
C GLY A 124 5.30 10.36 25.18
N GLY A 125 5.50 10.55 23.87
CA GLY A 125 6.84 10.73 23.29
C GLY A 125 7.71 9.47 23.33
N VAL A 126 7.12 8.30 23.60
CA VAL A 126 7.84 7.02 23.70
C VAL A 126 7.59 6.14 22.47
N GLN A 127 8.44 5.13 22.28
CA GLN A 127 8.24 4.14 21.22
C GLN A 127 7.09 3.20 21.63
N PRO A 128 6.02 3.07 20.81
CA PRO A 128 4.88 2.22 21.11
C PRO A 128 5.22 0.75 20.82
N PRO A 129 4.39 -0.21 21.31
CA PRO A 129 4.43 -1.58 20.83
C PRO A 129 4.14 -1.67 19.33
N SER A 130 4.65 -2.74 18.70
CA SER A 130 4.46 -3.03 17.27
C SER A 130 3.00 -3.25 16.89
N THR A 131 2.16 -3.69 17.84
CA THR A 131 0.71 -3.70 17.71
C THR A 131 0.08 -2.84 18.80
N LEU A 132 -1.01 -2.15 18.46
CA LEU A 132 -1.74 -1.30 19.41
C LEU A 132 -3.19 -1.19 18.97
N SER A 133 -4.10 -1.22 19.94
CA SER A 133 -5.53 -1.09 19.68
C SER A 133 -6.07 0.13 20.42
N HIS A 134 -6.91 0.91 19.75
CA HIS A 134 -7.64 2.02 20.36
C HIS A 134 -9.14 1.85 20.13
N THR A 135 -9.92 1.91 21.19
CA THR A 135 -11.38 1.93 21.10
C THR A 135 -11.85 3.37 21.02
N VAL A 136 -12.52 3.71 19.91
CA VAL A 136 -13.01 5.05 19.60
C VAL A 136 -14.53 5.03 19.61
N ASP A 137 -15.13 6.03 20.25
CA ASP A 137 -16.55 6.32 20.13
C ASP A 137 -16.77 7.16 18.85
N LEU A 138 -17.61 6.66 17.96
CA LEU A 138 -18.00 7.32 16.72
C LEU A 138 -19.18 8.29 16.96
N GLY A 139 -19.52 8.58 18.22
CA GLY A 139 -20.46 9.61 18.60
C GLY A 139 -21.82 9.36 17.98
N ASP A 140 -22.39 10.40 17.35
CA ASP A 140 -23.71 10.31 16.74
C ASP A 140 -23.75 9.86 15.28
N HIS A 141 -22.59 9.54 14.70
CA HIS A 141 -22.46 9.15 13.30
C HIS A 141 -23.17 7.81 13.02
N VAL A 142 -23.80 7.73 11.84
CA VAL A 142 -24.50 6.54 11.34
C VAL A 142 -24.25 6.35 9.84
N GLY A 143 -24.49 5.13 9.33
CA GLY A 143 -24.34 4.82 7.91
C GLY A 143 -22.89 4.80 7.44
N ARG A 144 -22.69 4.97 6.12
CA ARG A 144 -21.34 4.91 5.52
C ARG A 144 -20.54 6.15 5.88
N GLN A 145 -19.45 5.97 6.61
CA GLN A 145 -18.51 7.01 7.00
C GLN A 145 -17.09 6.62 6.61
N LYS A 146 -16.21 7.61 6.53
CA LYS A 146 -14.76 7.43 6.37
C LYS A 146 -14.06 7.97 7.60
N VAL A 147 -13.42 7.09 8.35
CA VAL A 147 -12.59 7.45 9.48
C VAL A 147 -11.17 7.68 9.00
N LEU A 148 -10.60 8.84 9.29
CA LEU A 148 -9.17 9.09 9.12
C LEU A 148 -8.47 8.85 10.45
N ALA A 149 -7.54 7.90 10.48
CA ALA A 149 -6.66 7.66 11.61
C ALA A 149 -5.27 8.23 11.29
N VAL A 150 -4.75 9.07 12.19
CA VAL A 150 -3.46 9.76 12.04
C VAL A 150 -2.53 9.32 13.17
N TRP A 151 -1.33 8.87 12.83
CA TRP A 151 -0.27 8.58 13.78
C TRP A 151 0.82 9.65 13.70
N ASN A 152 0.89 10.52 14.70
CA ASN A 152 1.84 11.65 14.72
C ASN A 152 3.16 11.26 15.40
N ILE A 153 4.28 11.36 14.67
CA ILE A 153 5.62 10.99 15.17
C ILE A 153 6.18 12.09 16.09
N ALA A 154 6.81 11.74 17.20
CA ALA A 154 7.19 12.72 18.24
C ALA A 154 8.33 13.66 17.83
N ASP A 155 9.31 13.12 17.13
CA ASP A 155 10.62 13.72 16.89
C ASP A 155 10.87 14.05 15.41
N THR A 156 9.82 14.01 14.58
CA THR A 156 9.84 14.44 13.18
C THR A 156 8.63 15.33 12.88
N PRO A 157 8.62 16.09 11.77
CA PRO A 157 7.43 16.83 11.33
C PRO A 157 6.38 15.94 10.63
N MET A 158 6.55 14.62 10.65
CA MET A 158 5.79 13.67 9.82
C MET A 158 4.73 12.90 10.63
N ALA A 159 3.75 12.35 9.92
CA ALA A 159 2.69 11.50 10.42
C ALA A 159 2.32 10.40 9.40
N PHE A 160 1.66 9.35 9.86
CA PHE A 160 1.14 8.27 9.03
C PHE A 160 -0.38 8.34 8.96
N TYR A 161 -0.93 8.13 7.76
CA TYR A 161 -2.34 8.34 7.45
C TYR A 161 -3.02 7.04 7.03
N SER A 162 -4.14 6.68 7.68
CA SER A 162 -4.95 5.52 7.30
C SER A 162 -6.43 5.92 7.22
N CYS A 163 -7.04 5.79 6.05
CA CYS A 163 -8.49 5.92 5.89
C CYS A 163 -9.17 4.55 6.02
N ILE A 164 -10.25 4.49 6.78
CA ILE A 164 -11.05 3.29 7.01
C ILE A 164 -12.51 3.61 6.65
N ASP A 165 -13.05 2.93 5.64
CA ASP A 165 -14.46 3.01 5.31
C ASP A 165 -15.26 2.09 6.26
N VAL A 166 -16.27 2.64 6.93
CA VAL A 166 -17.12 1.92 7.88
C VAL A 166 -18.59 2.14 7.55
N ASN A 167 -19.44 1.18 7.88
CA ASN A 167 -20.89 1.32 7.86
C ASN A 167 -21.43 1.17 9.29
N ILE A 168 -21.74 2.30 9.92
CA ILE A 168 -22.09 2.38 11.35
C ILE A 168 -23.57 2.04 11.53
N ASP A 169 -23.85 1.14 12.47
CA ASP A 169 -25.19 0.63 12.83
C ASP A 169 -25.99 0.06 11.65
N GLY A 170 -25.29 -0.40 10.61
CA GLY A 170 -25.93 -0.99 9.43
C GLY A 170 -26.79 -0.01 8.63
N GLY A 171 -26.57 1.31 8.76
CA GLY A 171 -27.29 2.32 7.99
C GLY A 171 -27.19 2.07 6.47
N PRO A 172 -28.11 2.60 5.66
CA PRO A 172 -28.08 2.40 4.22
C PRO A 172 -26.77 2.93 3.64
N SER A 173 -25.95 2.03 3.09
CA SER A 173 -24.81 2.42 2.28
C SER A 173 -25.34 3.21 1.07
N PRO A 174 -24.90 4.46 0.83
CA PRO A 174 -25.30 5.16 -0.38
C PRO A 174 -24.83 4.31 -1.56
N THR A 175 -25.76 3.88 -2.40
CA THR A 175 -25.42 3.30 -3.70
C THR A 175 -24.54 4.33 -4.41
N PRO A 176 -23.35 3.98 -4.93
CA PRO A 176 -22.55 4.92 -5.69
C PRO A 176 -23.44 5.45 -6.80
N THR A 177 -23.70 6.76 -6.79
CA THR A 177 -24.38 7.41 -7.90
C THR A 177 -23.40 7.32 -9.05
N GLY A 178 -23.59 6.32 -9.92
CA GLY A 178 -22.85 6.23 -11.17
C GLY A 178 -23.03 7.56 -11.88
N THR A 179 -22.00 8.39 -11.87
CA THR A 179 -21.96 9.57 -12.73
C THR A 179 -22.05 9.03 -14.14
N ALA A 180 -23.05 9.50 -14.90
CA ALA A 180 -23.26 9.06 -16.27
C ALA A 180 -21.94 9.12 -17.03
N SER A 181 -21.56 7.97 -17.62
CA SER A 181 -20.43 7.87 -18.53
C SER A 181 -20.50 9.02 -19.54
N PRO A 182 -19.42 9.81 -19.74
CA PRO A 182 -19.45 10.89 -20.72
C PRO A 182 -19.79 10.29 -22.08
N THR A 183 -20.76 10.89 -22.77
CA THR A 183 -21.12 10.52 -24.14
C THR A 183 -19.85 10.51 -24.99
N PRO A 184 -19.53 9.40 -25.70
CA PRO A 184 -18.32 9.33 -26.50
C PRO A 184 -18.38 10.42 -27.57
N THR A 185 -17.46 11.38 -27.48
CA THR A 185 -17.20 12.31 -28.58
C THR A 185 -16.61 11.50 -29.73
N ALA A 186 -17.22 11.62 -30.92
CA ALA A 186 -16.80 10.88 -32.10
C ALA A 186 -15.31 11.11 -32.39
N SER A 187 -14.54 10.02 -32.44
CA SER A 187 -13.13 10.00 -32.85
C SER A 187 -13.01 10.26 -34.35
N PRO A 188 -12.02 11.05 -34.83
CA PRO A 188 -11.90 11.38 -36.24
C PRO A 188 -11.55 10.17 -37.11
N THR A 189 -12.16 10.13 -38.30
CA THR A 189 -12.02 9.10 -39.33
C THR A 189 -10.58 8.99 -39.82
N SER A 190 -9.92 7.84 -39.60
CA SER A 190 -8.61 7.52 -40.16
C SER A 190 -8.72 7.08 -41.63
N THR A 191 -7.90 7.69 -42.49
CA THR A 191 -7.71 7.37 -43.91
C THR A 191 -7.13 5.96 -44.12
N ALA A 192 -7.65 5.24 -45.12
CA ALA A 192 -7.29 3.84 -45.42
C ALA A 192 -5.85 3.69 -45.95
N SER A 193 -5.15 2.66 -45.47
CA SER A 193 -3.83 2.20 -45.92
C SER A 193 -3.97 1.02 -46.91
N PRO A 194 -3.13 0.89 -47.96
CA PRO A 194 -3.39 -0.03 -49.07
C PRO A 194 -3.10 -1.51 -48.79
N THR A 195 -3.83 -2.33 -49.54
CA THR A 195 -3.92 -3.80 -49.54
C THR A 195 -2.61 -4.53 -49.87
N PRO A 196 -2.19 -5.56 -49.09
CA PRO A 196 -1.18 -6.51 -49.54
C PRO A 196 -1.74 -7.65 -50.40
N THR A 197 -0.98 -7.98 -51.45
CA THR A 197 -1.18 -9.04 -52.45
C THR A 197 -1.10 -10.47 -51.87
N ALA A 198 -1.93 -11.37 -52.39
CA ALA A 198 -2.07 -12.77 -51.95
C ALA A 198 -0.87 -13.67 -52.31
N SER A 199 -0.62 -14.69 -51.48
CA SER A 199 0.30 -15.81 -51.72
C SER A 199 -0.42 -17.16 -51.50
N PRO A 200 -0.10 -18.24 -52.24
CA PRO A 200 -1.05 -19.29 -52.56
C PRO A 200 -1.11 -20.49 -51.59
N THR A 201 -2.35 -21.00 -51.51
CA THR A 201 -2.85 -22.38 -51.37
C THR A 201 -1.92 -23.48 -50.83
N GLY A 202 -2.28 -23.98 -49.64
CA GLY A 202 -1.85 -25.28 -49.11
C GLY A 202 -3.05 -26.14 -48.66
N THR A 203 -3.28 -27.21 -49.42
CA THR A 203 -3.89 -28.52 -49.17
C THR A 203 -4.88 -28.74 -48.00
N ALA A 204 -6.02 -29.35 -48.35
CA ALA A 204 -7.15 -29.69 -47.48
C ALA A 204 -6.85 -30.75 -46.39
N SER A 205 -7.38 -30.49 -45.19
CA SER A 205 -7.48 -31.42 -44.06
C SER A 205 -8.92 -31.95 -43.95
N PRO A 206 -9.16 -33.23 -43.58
CA PRO A 206 -10.46 -33.87 -43.78
C PRO A 206 -11.56 -33.43 -42.80
N THR A 207 -12.78 -33.55 -43.34
CA THR A 207 -14.13 -33.24 -42.86
C THR A 207 -14.43 -33.63 -41.39
N PRO A 208 -14.99 -32.72 -40.57
CA PRO A 208 -15.65 -33.10 -39.33
C PRO A 208 -17.10 -33.57 -39.59
N THR A 209 -17.42 -34.73 -39.01
CA THR A 209 -18.77 -35.33 -38.94
C THR A 209 -19.71 -34.51 -38.05
N ALA A 210 -20.99 -34.46 -38.45
CA ALA A 210 -22.04 -33.64 -37.86
C ALA A 210 -22.25 -33.79 -36.34
N SER A 211 -22.53 -32.66 -35.71
CA SER A 211 -23.00 -32.53 -34.32
C SER A 211 -24.53 -32.67 -34.25
N PRO A 212 -25.09 -33.51 -33.37
CA PRO A 212 -26.51 -33.45 -33.04
C PRO A 212 -26.78 -32.45 -31.91
N THR A 213 -27.90 -31.76 -32.08
CA THR A 213 -28.50 -30.71 -31.26
C THR A 213 -28.94 -31.20 -29.87
N GLY A 214 -28.54 -30.42 -28.86
CA GLY A 214 -29.21 -30.03 -27.60
C GLY A 214 -30.10 -30.99 -26.82
N THR A 215 -29.75 -31.21 -25.55
CA THR A 215 -30.73 -31.42 -24.46
C THR A 215 -30.25 -30.74 -23.16
N ALA A 216 -31.22 -30.09 -22.50
CA ALA A 216 -31.29 -29.38 -21.22
C ALA A 216 -30.09 -29.34 -20.24
N SER A 217 -29.92 -28.12 -19.71
CA SER A 217 -29.10 -27.71 -18.56
C SER A 217 -29.42 -28.47 -17.26
N PRO A 218 -28.41 -29.00 -16.56
CA PRO A 218 -28.45 -29.21 -15.12
C PRO A 218 -27.75 -28.06 -14.37
N THR A 219 -28.34 -27.75 -13.22
CA THR A 219 -27.91 -26.88 -12.11
C THR A 219 -26.39 -26.86 -11.85
N PRO A 220 -25.76 -25.69 -11.56
CA PRO A 220 -24.35 -25.64 -11.20
C PRO A 220 -24.13 -26.25 -9.81
N THR A 221 -23.64 -27.49 -9.80
CA THR A 221 -23.01 -28.11 -8.63
C THR A 221 -21.58 -27.60 -8.53
N GLY A 222 -21.17 -27.26 -7.29
CA GLY A 222 -19.93 -26.54 -6.97
C GLY A 222 -18.66 -27.02 -7.68
N THR A 223 -17.86 -26.04 -8.09
CA THR A 223 -16.52 -26.22 -8.64
C THR A 223 -15.63 -27.00 -7.66
N PRO A 224 -14.92 -28.06 -8.10
CA PRO A 224 -14.03 -28.80 -7.23
C PRO A 224 -12.81 -27.96 -6.84
N SER A 225 -12.49 -28.03 -5.54
CA SER A 225 -11.22 -27.61 -4.96
C SER A 225 -10.06 -28.35 -5.64
N PRO A 226 -8.93 -27.71 -5.97
CA PRO A 226 -7.75 -28.43 -6.42
C PRO A 226 -7.23 -29.33 -5.28
N THR A 227 -7.37 -30.64 -5.47
CA THR A 227 -6.70 -31.65 -4.66
C THR A 227 -5.20 -31.59 -4.95
N SER A 228 -4.44 -30.94 -4.07
CA SER A 228 -3.00 -31.20 -3.93
C SER A 228 -2.81 -32.38 -2.97
N THR A 229 -2.60 -33.57 -3.52
CA THR A 229 -2.18 -34.77 -2.77
C THR A 229 -0.70 -34.66 -2.40
N GLY A 230 -0.47 -34.11 -1.21
CA GLY A 230 0.80 -34.20 -0.50
C GLY A 230 0.58 -33.61 0.87
N THR A 231 0.74 -34.39 1.94
CA THR A 231 0.78 -33.85 3.31
C THR A 231 1.92 -32.84 3.36
N PRO A 232 1.66 -31.53 3.53
CA PRO A 232 2.72 -30.55 3.55
C PRO A 232 3.54 -30.70 4.82
N ALA A 233 4.84 -30.43 4.74
CA ALA A 233 5.72 -30.49 5.90
C ALA A 233 5.23 -29.52 7.00
N PRO A 234 5.40 -29.86 8.29
CA PRO A 234 5.13 -28.92 9.39
C PRO A 234 5.83 -27.58 9.12
N GLY A 235 5.08 -26.48 9.14
CA GLY A 235 5.62 -25.14 8.87
C GLY A 235 5.59 -24.71 7.40
N SER A 236 4.71 -25.27 6.55
CA SER A 236 4.44 -24.74 5.20
C SER A 236 3.15 -23.92 5.17
N TRP A 237 3.05 -22.92 4.27
CA TRP A 237 1.86 -22.08 4.15
C TRP A 237 0.66 -22.85 3.58
N GLN A 238 -0.54 -22.61 4.11
CA GLN A 238 -1.77 -23.31 3.77
C GLN A 238 -3.00 -22.41 3.84
N VAL A 239 -3.87 -22.51 2.83
CA VAL A 239 -5.21 -21.90 2.83
C VAL A 239 -6.07 -22.52 3.94
N GLY A 240 -6.86 -21.69 4.61
CA GLY A 240 -7.76 -22.08 5.71
C GLY A 240 -7.07 -22.14 7.07
N THR A 241 -5.74 -22.08 7.12
CA THR A 241 -4.99 -22.05 8.37
C THR A 241 -5.06 -20.65 8.98
N THR A 242 -5.35 -20.61 10.28
CA THR A 242 -5.26 -19.38 11.06
C THR A 242 -3.85 -19.21 11.57
N TYR A 243 -3.17 -18.19 11.07
CA TYR A 243 -1.84 -17.77 11.50
C TYR A 243 -1.96 -16.68 12.55
N GLN A 244 -1.17 -16.79 13.60
CA GLN A 244 -0.95 -15.75 14.59
C GLN A 244 0.23 -14.87 14.16
N ILE A 245 0.34 -13.68 14.75
CA ILE A 245 1.50 -12.81 14.53
C ILE A 245 2.76 -13.54 15.00
N GLY A 246 3.79 -13.52 14.16
CA GLY A 246 5.07 -14.16 14.44
C GLY A 246 5.16 -15.62 14.01
N ASP A 247 4.06 -16.26 13.58
CA ASP A 247 4.11 -17.60 13.02
C ASP A 247 5.01 -17.64 11.78
N GLU A 248 5.83 -18.67 11.68
CA GLU A 248 6.71 -18.86 10.52
C GLU A 248 6.21 -20.00 9.63
N VAL A 249 6.21 -19.74 8.32
CA VAL A 249 5.83 -20.68 7.28
C VAL A 249 6.87 -20.69 6.18
N THR A 250 6.92 -21.77 5.41
CA THR A 250 7.71 -21.86 4.19
C THR A 250 6.75 -21.88 3.00
N TYR A 251 7.04 -21.04 2.00
CA TYR A 251 6.32 -20.99 0.74
C TYR A 251 7.32 -20.81 -0.41
N ASP A 252 7.24 -21.68 -1.43
CA ASP A 252 8.19 -21.72 -2.56
C ASP A 252 9.68 -21.70 -2.15
N GLY A 253 10.00 -22.38 -1.05
CA GLY A 253 11.38 -22.50 -0.54
C GLY A 253 11.87 -21.28 0.24
N VAL A 254 11.05 -20.26 0.43
CA VAL A 254 11.35 -19.07 1.24
C VAL A 254 10.59 -19.15 2.56
N SER A 255 11.27 -18.87 3.68
CA SER A 255 10.63 -18.72 4.98
C SER A 255 9.97 -17.35 5.10
N TYR A 256 8.77 -17.29 5.66
CA TYR A 256 8.00 -16.09 5.90
C TYR A 256 7.48 -16.09 7.32
N ARG A 257 7.46 -14.92 7.95
CA ARG A 257 6.90 -14.67 9.27
C ARG A 257 5.62 -13.84 9.14
N ALA A 258 4.54 -14.31 9.75
CA ALA A 258 3.26 -13.60 9.79
C ALA A 258 3.41 -12.25 10.52
N ARG A 259 2.97 -11.17 9.87
CA ARG A 259 2.92 -9.81 10.42
C ARG A 259 1.58 -9.52 11.12
N GLN A 260 0.50 -10.14 10.66
CA GLN A 260 -0.85 -10.01 11.23
C GLN A 260 -1.45 -11.37 11.53
N ALA A 261 -2.31 -11.44 12.55
CA ALA A 261 -3.13 -12.62 12.75
C ALA A 261 -4.21 -12.66 11.65
N HIS A 262 -4.31 -13.78 10.95
CA HIS A 262 -5.26 -13.92 9.84
C HIS A 262 -5.56 -15.39 9.57
N THR A 263 -6.74 -15.65 9.00
CA THR A 263 -7.04 -16.94 8.38
C THR A 263 -6.71 -16.84 6.90
N ALA A 264 -5.75 -17.63 6.42
CA ALA A 264 -5.30 -17.56 5.04
C ALA A 264 -6.44 -17.94 4.07
N THR A 265 -6.63 -17.13 3.05
CA THR A 265 -7.56 -17.39 1.94
C THR A 265 -6.79 -17.59 0.63
N PRO A 266 -7.41 -18.16 -0.42
CA PRO A 266 -6.79 -18.20 -1.74
C PRO A 266 -6.36 -16.79 -2.20
N GLY A 267 -5.15 -16.65 -2.76
CA GLY A 267 -4.61 -15.34 -3.16
C GLY A 267 -3.81 -14.62 -2.07
N TRP A 268 -3.75 -15.15 -0.84
CA TRP A 268 -2.97 -14.61 0.29
C TRP A 268 -1.65 -15.35 0.50
N GLU A 269 -1.06 -15.86 -0.58
CA GLU A 269 0.25 -16.49 -0.54
C GLU A 269 1.30 -15.48 -0.02
N PRO A 270 2.28 -15.90 0.81
CA PRO A 270 3.19 -14.97 1.48
C PRO A 270 3.86 -13.88 0.64
N PRO A 271 4.36 -14.14 -0.59
CA PRO A 271 4.94 -13.08 -1.42
C PRO A 271 3.90 -12.10 -1.98
N ARG A 272 2.62 -12.47 -2.04
CA ARG A 272 1.56 -11.65 -2.66
C ARG A 272 0.93 -10.65 -1.70
N VAL A 273 0.99 -10.91 -0.40
CA VAL A 273 0.37 -10.08 0.63
C VAL A 273 1.41 -9.70 1.70
N PRO A 274 2.38 -8.82 1.36
CA PRO A 274 3.45 -8.40 2.27
C PRO A 274 2.94 -7.67 3.52
N ALA A 275 1.68 -7.24 3.51
CA ALA A 275 0.95 -6.79 4.70
C ALA A 275 0.84 -7.88 5.77
N LEU A 276 0.65 -9.13 5.36
CA LEU A 276 0.42 -10.30 6.22
C LEU A 276 1.69 -11.09 6.48
N TRP A 277 2.72 -10.97 5.63
CA TRP A 277 3.95 -11.77 5.72
C TRP A 277 5.22 -10.95 5.54
N THR A 278 6.29 -11.37 6.21
CA THR A 278 7.67 -10.86 6.02
C THR A 278 8.53 -12.01 5.60
N ALA A 279 9.30 -11.91 4.51
CA ALA A 279 10.31 -12.93 4.23
C ALA A 279 11.38 -12.94 5.35
N VAL A 280 11.68 -14.12 5.88
CA VAL A 280 12.77 -14.35 6.83
C VAL A 280 14.01 -14.67 6.01
N THR A 281 14.88 -13.67 5.82
CA THR A 281 16.12 -13.84 5.05
C THR A 281 17.17 -14.60 5.88
N PRO A 282 17.87 -15.60 5.32
CA PRO A 282 19.17 -15.98 5.85
C PRO A 282 20.16 -14.81 5.64
N PRO A 283 21.16 -14.61 6.52
CA PRO A 283 22.17 -13.57 6.34
C PRO A 283 22.89 -13.73 4.98
N PRO A 284 23.40 -12.65 4.36
CA PRO A 284 23.99 -12.72 3.03
C PRO A 284 25.18 -13.67 3.04
N ALA A 285 25.27 -14.56 2.04
CA ALA A 285 26.53 -15.20 1.72
C ALA A 285 27.51 -14.11 1.29
N THR A 286 28.68 -14.09 1.92
CA THR A 286 29.74 -13.11 1.64
C THR A 286 30.16 -13.15 0.16
N GLY A 287 29.89 -12.09 -0.62
CA GLY A 287 30.65 -11.79 -1.85
C GLY A 287 29.95 -11.36 -3.15
N GLU A 288 28.85 -10.59 -3.16
CA GLU A 288 28.28 -10.00 -4.42
C GLU A 288 28.51 -8.47 -4.56
N PRO A 289 28.53 -7.93 -5.80
CA PRO A 289 29.14 -6.64 -6.14
C PRO A 289 28.40 -5.41 -5.60
N ALA A 290 29.15 -4.31 -5.52
CA ALA A 290 28.67 -2.97 -5.17
C ALA A 290 27.76 -2.34 -6.26
N PRO A 291 26.99 -1.28 -5.92
CA PRO A 291 25.90 -0.72 -6.75
C PRO A 291 26.41 -0.07 -8.05
N GLY A 292 25.67 -0.29 -9.14
CA GLY A 292 25.87 0.41 -10.43
C GLY A 292 25.18 -0.23 -11.63
N ASP A 293 25.02 -1.55 -11.65
CA ASP A 293 24.58 -2.28 -12.86
C ASP A 293 23.14 -2.83 -12.80
N GLY A 294 22.47 -2.78 -11.64
CA GLY A 294 21.07 -3.21 -11.50
C GLY A 294 20.61 -3.30 -10.05
N TRP A 295 19.29 -3.28 -9.82
CA TRP A 295 18.72 -3.58 -8.51
C TRP A 295 18.79 -5.09 -8.22
N ALA A 296 19.19 -5.45 -7.00
CA ALA A 296 19.25 -6.82 -6.50
C ALA A 296 18.79 -6.94 -5.03
N VAL A 297 18.14 -8.07 -4.71
CA VAL A 297 17.74 -8.48 -3.36
C VAL A 297 18.99 -8.78 -2.51
N GLY A 298 18.94 -8.44 -1.21
CA GLY A 298 20.01 -8.66 -0.24
C GLY A 298 21.11 -7.60 -0.25
N ILE A 299 21.11 -6.70 -1.24
CA ILE A 299 22.05 -5.57 -1.31
C ILE A 299 21.59 -4.45 -0.39
N ALA A 300 22.55 -3.90 0.36
CA ALA A 300 22.35 -2.70 1.16
C ALA A 300 22.58 -1.44 0.30
N TYR A 301 21.54 -0.64 0.13
CA TYR A 301 21.58 0.66 -0.55
C TYR A 301 21.64 1.79 0.49
N GLN A 302 22.45 2.80 0.18
CA GLN A 302 22.52 4.07 0.90
C GLN A 302 21.61 5.12 0.25
N ILE A 303 21.25 6.15 1.00
CA ILE A 303 20.51 7.30 0.45
C ILE A 303 21.32 7.90 -0.70
N GLY A 304 20.68 8.05 -1.86
CA GLY A 304 21.30 8.61 -3.06
C GLY A 304 21.91 7.59 -4.01
N ASP A 305 22.01 6.31 -3.63
CA ASP A 305 22.45 5.25 -4.54
C ASP A 305 21.52 5.15 -5.75
N GLU A 306 22.08 4.95 -6.94
CA GLU A 306 21.35 4.84 -8.19
C GLU A 306 21.40 3.40 -8.72
N VAL A 307 20.25 2.90 -9.18
CA VAL A 307 20.10 1.56 -9.75
C VAL A 307 19.28 1.64 -11.04
N THR A 308 19.45 0.65 -11.91
CA THR A 308 18.55 0.43 -13.06
C THR A 308 17.68 -0.80 -12.79
N TYR A 309 16.38 -0.68 -13.05
CA TYR A 309 15.42 -1.79 -12.99
C TYR A 309 14.46 -1.70 -14.19
N ASP A 310 14.35 -2.79 -14.96
CA ASP A 310 13.58 -2.84 -16.23
C ASP A 310 13.88 -1.67 -17.19
N GLY A 311 15.15 -1.25 -17.27
CA GLY A 311 15.58 -0.16 -18.13
C GLY A 311 15.22 1.25 -17.64
N VAL A 312 14.68 1.37 -16.43
CA VAL A 312 14.38 2.65 -15.77
C VAL A 312 15.34 2.87 -14.61
N SER A 313 15.84 4.10 -14.48
CA SER A 313 16.74 4.49 -13.39
C SER A 313 15.97 4.97 -12.17
N TYR A 314 16.46 4.58 -10.99
CA TYR A 314 15.90 4.95 -9.70
C TYR A 314 17.01 5.36 -8.74
N ARG A 315 16.70 6.27 -7.83
CA ARG A 315 17.56 6.70 -6.73
C ARG A 315 16.97 6.28 -5.39
N ALA A 316 17.78 5.74 -4.48
CA ALA A 316 17.35 5.40 -3.14
C ALA A 316 17.05 6.66 -2.31
N ARG A 317 15.86 6.71 -1.71
CA ARG A 317 15.39 7.79 -0.80
C ARG A 317 15.75 7.51 0.66
N GLN A 318 15.82 6.23 1.02
CA GLN A 318 16.13 5.75 2.36
C GLN A 318 17.19 4.64 2.28
N ALA A 319 18.07 4.60 3.28
CA ALA A 319 19.03 3.50 3.38
C ALA A 319 18.30 2.22 3.78
N HIS A 320 18.53 1.12 3.08
CA HIS A 320 17.84 -0.15 3.32
C HIS A 320 18.61 -1.33 2.75
N THR A 321 18.30 -2.54 3.22
CA THR A 321 18.71 -3.78 2.54
C THR A 321 17.52 -4.29 1.74
N ALA A 322 17.67 -4.43 0.43
CA ALA A 322 16.57 -4.84 -0.43
C ALA A 322 16.08 -6.26 -0.10
N THR A 323 14.76 -6.44 -0.10
CA THR A 323 14.09 -7.73 0.07
C THR A 323 13.18 -8.02 -1.12
N PRO A 324 12.73 -9.27 -1.35
CA PRO A 324 11.75 -9.56 -2.39
C PRO A 324 10.49 -8.68 -2.25
N GLY A 325 9.97 -8.16 -3.36
CA GLY A 325 8.81 -7.24 -3.35
C GLY A 325 9.16 -5.77 -3.14
N TRP A 326 10.44 -5.44 -2.91
CA TRP A 326 10.94 -4.06 -2.80
C TRP A 326 11.61 -3.59 -4.09
N GLU A 327 11.15 -4.09 -5.23
CA GLU A 327 11.62 -3.61 -6.53
C GLU A 327 11.32 -2.11 -6.66
N PRO A 328 12.21 -1.30 -7.26
CA PRO A 328 12.08 0.16 -7.26
C PRO A 328 10.71 0.73 -7.66
N PRO A 329 9.99 0.20 -8.68
CA PRO A 329 8.65 0.72 -9.02
C PRO A 329 7.57 0.39 -7.97
N HIS A 330 7.77 -0.61 -7.11
CA HIS A 330 6.77 -1.07 -6.15
C HIS A 330 6.81 -0.33 -4.80
N VAL A 331 7.95 0.26 -4.45
CA VAL A 331 8.21 0.86 -3.14
C VAL A 331 8.72 2.31 -3.24
N PRO A 332 7.90 3.28 -3.69
CA PRO A 332 8.25 4.70 -3.78
C PRO A 332 8.65 5.35 -2.44
N SER A 333 8.39 4.74 -1.29
CA SER A 333 8.98 5.21 -0.02
C SER A 333 10.49 5.03 0.04
N LEU A 334 11.03 4.02 -0.66
CA LEU A 334 12.44 3.66 -0.68
C LEU A 334 13.15 4.16 -1.94
N TRP A 335 12.43 4.34 -3.05
CA TRP A 335 13.00 4.68 -4.35
C TRP A 335 12.28 5.86 -5.00
N ILE A 336 13.01 6.67 -5.76
CA ILE A 336 12.44 7.71 -6.64
C ILE A 336 12.96 7.49 -8.06
N ARG A 337 12.07 7.52 -9.05
CA ARG A 337 12.45 7.43 -10.47
C ARG A 337 13.23 8.69 -10.87
N ILE A 338 14.33 8.52 -11.63
CA ILE A 338 15.19 9.61 -12.13
C ILE A 338 15.36 9.58 -13.65
#